data_AF-H3BCC9-F1
#
_entry.id   AF-H3BCC9-F1
#
_cell.length_a   1.000
_cell.length_b   1.000
_cell.length_c   1.000
_cell.angle_alpha   90.00
_cell.angle_beta   90.00
_cell.angle_gamma   90.00
#
_symmetry.space_group_name_H-M   'P 1'
#
loop_
_entity.id
_entity.type
_entity.pdbx_description
1 polymer ?
#
loop_
_entity_poly.entity_id
_entity_poly.type
_entity_poly.pdbx_seq_one_letter_code
_entity_poly.pdbx_strand_id
1 'polypeptide(L)'
;ALQTGTFRMVSEEEQALRSKLEHLTIKDHGPVFHKCDKVPPHTIQKAKDELNETEEKRESAVKQLRDMILEKEDSGDALEKTVMERVKDKDDVFFLRFIRARKYDVNRAFELLKGYVRFREQYPELFENLTPEAVRSTVEAGYPGILTSRDKYGRVVLLFNIEGWDYEEITFDE
;
A
#
# COMPACT_ATOMS: atom_id res chain seq x y z
N ALA A 1 -22.33 -35.76 -12.61
CA ALA A 1 -21.77 -36.13 -11.29
C ALA A 1 -21.59 -34.85 -10.48
N LEU A 2 -22.17 -34.77 -9.28
CA LEU A 2 -21.99 -33.63 -8.38
C LEU A 2 -20.58 -33.70 -7.81
N GLN A 3 -19.70 -32.81 -8.27
CA GLN A 3 -18.36 -32.69 -7.73
C GLN A 3 -18.47 -32.02 -6.35
N THR A 4 -18.53 -32.83 -5.29
CA THR A 4 -18.43 -32.37 -3.91
C THR A 4 -17.12 -31.61 -3.75
N GLY A 5 -17.20 -30.31 -3.42
CA GLY A 5 -16.03 -29.47 -3.19
C GLY A 5 -15.13 -30.08 -2.13
N THR A 6 -13.82 -30.07 -2.37
CA THR A 6 -12.84 -30.55 -1.40
C THR A 6 -12.68 -29.51 -0.30
N PHE A 7 -13.05 -29.88 0.94
CA PHE A 7 -12.79 -29.04 2.10
C PHE A 7 -11.29 -29.05 2.40
N ARG A 8 -10.67 -27.87 2.42
CA ARG A 8 -9.32 -27.72 2.96
C ARG A 8 -9.39 -27.89 4.48
N MET A 9 -8.59 -28.81 5.02
CA MET A 9 -8.38 -28.91 6.46
C MET A 9 -7.70 -27.63 6.97
N VAL A 10 -8.32 -26.97 7.94
CA VAL A 10 -7.82 -25.76 8.60
C VAL A 10 -7.25 -26.17 9.95
N SER A 11 -5.99 -25.85 10.24
CA SER A 11 -5.36 -26.20 11.52
C SER A 11 -6.08 -25.53 12.70
N GLU A 12 -5.96 -26.10 13.91
CA GLU A 12 -6.53 -25.50 15.12
C GLU A 12 -6.00 -24.08 15.36
N GLU A 13 -4.72 -23.84 15.08
CA GLU A 13 -4.11 -22.51 15.13
C GLU A 13 -4.78 -21.53 14.15
N GLU A 14 -5.05 -21.97 12.92
CA GLU A 14 -5.71 -21.13 11.91
C GLU A 14 -7.18 -20.88 12.27
N GLN A 15 -7.88 -21.85 12.87
CA GLN A 15 -9.25 -21.68 13.38
C GLN A 15 -9.31 -20.69 14.54
N ALA A 16 -8.41 -20.82 15.53
CA ALA A 16 -8.31 -19.90 16.66
C ALA A 16 -7.99 -18.47 16.20
N LEU A 17 -7.09 -18.33 15.22
CA LEU A 17 -6.74 -17.01 14.67
C LEU A 17 -7.90 -16.38 13.91
N ARG A 18 -8.69 -17.17 13.16
CA ARG A 18 -9.91 -16.71 12.49
C ARG A 18 -10.99 -16.26 13.49
N SER A 19 -11.19 -17.00 14.56
CA SER A 19 -12.12 -16.59 15.63
C SER A 19 -11.66 -15.27 16.29
N LYS A 20 -10.35 -15.09 16.47
CA LYS A 20 -9.77 -13.84 16.97
C LYS A 20 -9.95 -12.66 15.99
N LEU A 21 -9.92 -12.90 14.68
CA LEU A 21 -10.11 -11.86 13.66
C LEU A 21 -11.48 -11.16 13.78
N GLU A 22 -12.50 -11.84 14.28
CA GLU A 22 -13.85 -11.28 14.47
C GLU A 22 -13.94 -10.31 15.66
N HIS A 23 -12.98 -10.37 16.59
CA HIS A 23 -13.02 -9.67 17.88
C HIS A 23 -11.80 -8.75 18.10
N LEU A 24 -11.13 -8.30 17.04
CA LEU A 24 -9.98 -7.41 17.14
C LEU A 24 -10.35 -6.03 17.70
N THR A 25 -9.45 -5.50 18.52
CA THR A 25 -9.51 -4.15 19.08
C THR A 25 -8.42 -3.27 18.49
N ILE A 26 -8.44 -1.97 18.79
CA ILE A 26 -7.37 -1.03 18.38
C ILE A 26 -5.99 -1.43 18.92
N LYS A 27 -5.93 -2.15 20.04
CA LYS A 27 -4.68 -2.55 20.72
C LYS A 27 -4.03 -3.78 20.10
N ASP A 28 -4.76 -4.54 19.30
CA ASP A 28 -4.22 -5.73 18.64
C ASP A 28 -3.28 -5.36 17.47
N HIS A 29 -3.32 -4.11 17.01
CA HIS A 29 -2.54 -3.64 15.88
C HIS A 29 -1.26 -2.92 16.32
N GLY A 30 -0.23 -2.99 15.47
CA GLY A 30 1.04 -2.29 15.71
C GLY A 30 0.93 -0.76 15.63
N PRO A 31 2.00 -0.02 15.96
CA PRO A 31 1.98 1.43 15.91
C PRO A 31 1.69 1.97 14.49
N VAL A 32 1.15 3.18 14.42
CA VAL A 32 0.93 3.89 13.13
C VAL A 32 2.26 4.36 12.56
N PHE A 33 3.08 4.99 13.39
CA PHE A 33 4.38 5.53 13.02
C PHE A 33 5.50 4.51 13.27
N HIS A 34 6.63 4.72 12.59
CA HIS A 34 7.84 3.89 12.63
C HIS A 34 7.69 2.53 11.96
N LYS A 35 8.83 1.89 11.73
CA LYS A 35 8.87 0.53 11.19
C LYS A 35 8.31 -0.43 12.24
N CYS A 36 7.39 -1.29 11.81
CA CYS A 36 6.88 -2.35 12.67
C CYS A 36 7.89 -3.49 12.70
N ASP A 37 8.56 -3.71 13.84
CA ASP A 37 9.57 -4.76 13.99
C ASP A 37 8.98 -6.17 13.88
N LYS A 38 7.73 -6.32 14.32
CA LYS A 38 6.97 -7.58 14.26
C LYS A 38 5.58 -7.31 13.74
N VAL A 39 5.32 -7.78 12.52
CA VAL A 39 4.02 -7.68 11.89
C VAL A 39 3.00 -8.51 12.69
N PRO A 40 1.87 -7.92 13.14
CA PRO A 40 0.89 -8.65 13.94
C PRO A 40 0.38 -9.92 13.23
N PRO A 41 0.34 -11.09 13.90
CA PRO A 41 0.04 -12.37 13.24
C PRO A 41 -1.27 -12.39 12.46
N HIS A 42 -2.30 -11.71 12.98
CA HIS A 42 -3.62 -11.65 12.32
C HIS A 42 -3.58 -10.89 11.00
N THR A 43 -2.63 -9.96 10.80
CA THR A 43 -2.47 -9.25 9.52
C THR A 43 -1.77 -10.12 8.46
N ILE A 44 -0.87 -11.00 8.89
CA ILE A 44 -0.25 -12.01 8.01
C ILE A 44 -1.32 -12.99 7.54
N GLN A 45 -2.15 -13.48 8.48
CA GLN A 45 -3.27 -14.36 8.15
C GLN A 45 -4.28 -13.67 7.24
N LYS A 46 -4.60 -12.40 7.47
CA LYS A 46 -5.46 -11.61 6.58
C LYS A 46 -4.88 -11.52 5.16
N ALA A 47 -3.57 -11.26 5.02
CA ALA A 47 -2.92 -11.25 3.71
C ALA A 47 -2.96 -12.63 3.01
N LYS A 48 -2.78 -13.71 3.78
CA LYS A 48 -2.95 -15.08 3.29
C LYS A 48 -4.38 -15.36 2.82
N ASP A 49 -5.38 -14.95 3.58
CA ASP A 49 -6.79 -15.23 3.26
C ASP A 49 -7.33 -14.37 2.10
N GLU A 50 -6.98 -13.08 2.07
CA GLU A 50 -7.51 -12.13 1.08
C GLU A 50 -6.69 -12.08 -0.21
N LEU A 51 -5.39 -12.37 -0.14
CA LEU A 51 -4.45 -12.23 -1.26
C LEU A 51 -3.81 -13.57 -1.68
N ASN A 52 -4.01 -14.64 -0.89
CA ASN A 52 -3.31 -15.91 -1.05
C ASN A 52 -1.78 -15.70 -1.12
N GLU A 53 -1.27 -14.82 -0.27
CA GLU A 53 0.14 -14.42 -0.20
C GLU A 53 1.01 -15.48 0.50
N THR A 54 2.14 -15.83 -0.12
CA THR A 54 3.21 -16.67 0.42
C THR A 54 4.57 -16.03 0.10
N GLU A 55 5.67 -16.49 0.70
CA GLU A 55 7.00 -15.96 0.37
C GLU A 55 7.34 -16.21 -1.10
N GLU A 56 7.05 -17.40 -1.62
CA GLU A 56 7.31 -17.74 -3.02
C GLU A 56 6.52 -16.85 -3.98
N LYS A 57 5.26 -16.53 -3.62
CA LYS A 57 4.41 -15.65 -4.42
C LYS A 57 4.88 -14.20 -4.39
N ARG A 58 5.44 -13.73 -3.28
CA ARG A 58 6.03 -12.38 -3.20
C ARG A 58 7.17 -12.27 -4.20
N GLU A 59 8.10 -13.21 -4.14
CA GLU A 59 9.26 -13.26 -5.04
C GLU A 59 8.84 -13.37 -6.50
N SER A 60 7.95 -14.32 -6.83
CA SER A 60 7.51 -14.54 -8.20
C SER A 60 6.73 -13.36 -8.77
N ALA A 61 5.85 -12.72 -7.99
CA ALA A 61 5.05 -11.59 -8.45
C ALA A 61 5.89 -10.33 -8.63
N VAL A 62 6.87 -10.08 -7.76
CA VAL A 62 7.81 -8.97 -7.92
C VAL A 62 8.65 -9.18 -9.17
N LYS A 63 9.19 -10.39 -9.37
CA LYS A 63 9.93 -10.72 -10.59
C LYS A 63 9.07 -10.50 -11.84
N GLN A 64 7.84 -11.01 -11.86
CA GLN A 64 6.93 -10.84 -13.00
C GLN A 64 6.63 -9.37 -13.29
N LEU A 65 6.43 -8.55 -12.25
CA LEU A 65 6.18 -7.12 -12.42
C LEU A 65 7.41 -6.39 -13.00
N ARG A 66 8.62 -6.73 -12.54
CA ARG A 66 9.87 -6.18 -13.07
C ARG A 66 10.09 -6.56 -14.53
N ASP A 67 9.91 -7.84 -14.85
CA ASP A 67 10.03 -8.34 -16.23
C ASP A 67 9.03 -7.61 -17.16
N MET A 68 7.80 -7.39 -16.69
CA MET A 68 6.78 -6.63 -17.42
C MET A 68 7.17 -5.16 -17.64
N ILE A 69 7.76 -4.49 -16.64
CA ILE A 69 8.24 -3.11 -16.78
C ILE A 69 9.33 -3.02 -17.85
N LEU A 70 10.26 -3.98 -17.87
CA LEU A 70 11.35 -4.03 -18.88
C LEU A 70 10.81 -4.30 -20.28
N GLU A 71 9.93 -5.28 -20.45
CA GLU A 71 9.31 -5.57 -21.75
C GLU A 71 8.55 -4.37 -22.32
N LYS A 72 7.88 -3.62 -21.44
CA LYS A 72 7.08 -2.45 -21.81
C LYS A 72 7.92 -1.21 -22.11
N GLU A 73 9.12 -1.10 -21.55
CA GLU A 73 10.05 -0.04 -21.94
C GLU A 73 10.38 -0.09 -23.44
N ASP A 74 10.57 -1.30 -23.97
CA ASP A 74 10.90 -1.54 -25.39
C ASP A 74 9.71 -1.29 -26.34
N SER A 75 8.51 -1.00 -25.82
CA SER A 75 7.30 -0.79 -26.62
C SER A 75 7.29 0.56 -27.36
N GLY A 76 8.12 1.50 -26.94
CA GLY A 76 8.17 2.87 -27.48
C GLY A 76 7.14 3.83 -26.88
N ASP A 77 6.34 3.41 -25.90
CA ASP A 77 5.45 4.30 -25.14
C ASP A 77 6.24 5.17 -24.15
N ALA A 78 6.06 6.50 -24.26
CA ALA A 78 6.81 7.47 -23.45
C ALA A 78 6.55 7.31 -21.95
N LEU A 79 5.32 6.99 -21.54
CA LEU A 79 4.98 6.80 -20.13
C LEU A 79 5.61 5.52 -19.59
N GLU A 80 5.64 4.45 -20.38
CA GLU A 80 6.27 3.17 -19.97
C GLU A 80 7.78 3.34 -19.76
N LYS A 81 8.44 4.12 -20.62
CA LYS A 81 9.85 4.50 -20.41
C LYS A 81 10.05 5.30 -19.13
N THR A 82 9.22 6.34 -18.89
CA THR A 82 9.29 7.11 -17.64
C THR A 82 9.04 6.25 -16.41
N VAL A 83 8.14 5.27 -16.51
CA VAL A 83 7.90 4.31 -15.42
C VAL A 83 9.16 3.54 -15.09
N MET A 84 9.85 2.96 -16.08
CA MET A 84 11.11 2.25 -15.86
C MET A 84 12.13 3.17 -15.18
N GLU A 85 12.39 4.35 -15.75
CA GLU A 85 13.38 5.31 -15.23
C GLU A 85 13.12 5.69 -13.77
N ARG A 86 11.84 5.88 -13.38
CA ARG A 86 11.43 6.27 -12.03
C ARG A 86 11.52 5.14 -11.00
N VAL A 87 11.49 3.88 -11.44
CA VAL A 87 11.36 2.71 -10.53
C VAL A 87 12.55 1.75 -10.55
N LYS A 88 13.52 1.92 -11.46
CA LYS A 88 14.67 1.03 -11.64
C LYS A 88 15.46 0.75 -10.35
N ASP A 89 15.61 1.76 -9.49
CA ASP A 89 16.41 1.68 -8.25
C ASP A 89 15.55 1.33 -7.01
N LYS A 90 14.29 0.91 -7.22
CA LYS A 90 13.38 0.57 -6.11
C LYS A 90 13.57 -0.88 -5.67
N ASP A 91 13.41 -1.11 -4.37
CA ASP A 91 13.48 -2.42 -3.74
C ASP A 91 12.17 -3.22 -3.90
N ASP A 92 12.21 -4.50 -3.56
CA ASP A 92 11.04 -5.38 -3.69
C ASP A 92 9.90 -4.95 -2.75
N VAL A 93 10.22 -4.32 -1.61
CA VAL A 93 9.24 -3.76 -0.68
C VAL A 93 8.41 -2.67 -1.34
N PHE A 94 8.99 -1.84 -2.22
CA PHE A 94 8.26 -0.87 -3.01
C PHE A 94 7.27 -1.55 -3.97
N PHE A 95 7.70 -2.53 -4.75
CA PHE A 95 6.83 -3.22 -5.73
C PHE A 95 5.70 -4.01 -5.05
N LEU A 96 5.96 -4.64 -3.90
CA LEU A 96 4.95 -5.36 -3.13
C LEU A 96 3.78 -4.48 -2.69
N ARG A 97 3.96 -3.15 -2.56
CA ARG A 97 2.85 -2.22 -2.25
C ARG A 97 1.78 -2.26 -3.35
N PHE A 98 2.20 -2.22 -4.62
CA PHE A 98 1.32 -2.23 -5.78
C PHE A 98 0.67 -3.60 -5.99
N ILE A 99 1.46 -4.66 -5.84
CA ILE A 99 1.01 -6.06 -5.97
C ILE A 99 -0.06 -6.38 -4.93
N ARG A 100 0.18 -6.04 -3.64
CA ARG A 100 -0.81 -6.22 -2.57
C ARG A 100 -2.06 -5.39 -2.79
N ALA A 101 -1.92 -4.13 -3.20
CA ALA A 101 -3.05 -3.25 -3.51
C ALA A 101 -3.92 -3.73 -4.68
N ARG A 102 -3.43 -4.68 -5.47
CA ARG A 102 -4.15 -5.31 -6.59
C ARG A 102 -4.32 -6.81 -6.43
N LYS A 103 -4.26 -7.33 -5.19
CA LYS A 103 -4.54 -8.74 -4.87
C LYS A 103 -3.72 -9.73 -5.73
N TYR A 104 -2.44 -9.41 -5.96
CA TYR A 104 -1.53 -10.22 -6.77
C TYR A 104 -1.88 -10.34 -8.26
N ASP A 105 -2.77 -9.51 -8.77
CA ASP A 105 -2.93 -9.31 -10.21
C ASP A 105 -1.81 -8.37 -10.71
N VAL A 106 -0.78 -8.96 -11.32
CA VAL A 106 0.43 -8.24 -11.74
C VAL A 106 0.15 -7.23 -12.85
N ASN A 107 -0.74 -7.52 -13.79
CA ASN A 107 -1.12 -6.57 -14.84
C ASN A 107 -1.81 -5.34 -14.21
N ARG A 108 -2.75 -5.56 -13.30
CA ARG A 108 -3.41 -4.44 -12.60
C ARG A 108 -2.46 -3.68 -11.68
N ALA A 109 -1.45 -4.36 -11.12
CA ALA A 109 -0.39 -3.72 -10.33
C ALA A 109 0.47 -2.81 -11.20
N PHE A 110 0.82 -3.24 -12.41
CA PHE A 110 1.52 -2.40 -13.38
C PHE A 110 0.70 -1.18 -13.79
N GLU A 111 -0.59 -1.33 -14.08
CA GLU A 111 -1.47 -0.19 -14.37
C GLU A 111 -1.57 0.80 -13.20
N LEU A 112 -1.59 0.31 -11.95
CA LEU A 112 -1.52 1.18 -10.77
C LEU A 112 -0.17 1.91 -10.69
N LEU A 113 0.93 1.25 -11.03
CA LEU A 113 2.26 1.86 -11.06
C LEU A 113 2.37 2.93 -12.14
N LYS A 114 1.82 2.69 -13.34
CA LYS A 114 1.69 3.71 -14.41
C LYS A 114 0.91 4.92 -13.91
N GLY A 115 -0.22 4.68 -13.22
CA GLY A 115 -1.01 5.75 -12.61
C GLY A 115 -0.23 6.56 -11.57
N TYR A 116 0.56 5.88 -10.72
CA TYR A 116 1.42 6.52 -9.73
C TYR A 116 2.48 7.42 -10.37
N VAL A 117 3.15 6.95 -11.43
CA VAL A 117 4.16 7.75 -12.14
C VAL A 117 3.50 8.90 -12.88
N ARG A 118 2.42 8.63 -13.63
CA ARG A 118 1.66 9.65 -14.37
C ARG A 118 1.18 10.79 -13.46
N PHE A 119 0.70 10.48 -12.26
CA PHE A 119 0.27 11.51 -11.30
C PHE A 119 1.44 12.45 -10.94
N ARG A 120 2.65 11.93 -10.78
CA ARG A 120 3.84 12.75 -10.48
C ARG A 120 4.33 13.58 -11.66
N GLU A 121 4.11 13.11 -12.89
CA GLU A 121 4.39 13.89 -14.10
C GLU A 121 3.33 14.96 -14.36
N GLN A 122 2.07 14.70 -13.99
CA GLN A 122 0.95 15.63 -14.20
C GLN A 122 0.91 16.78 -13.19
N TYR A 123 1.38 16.54 -11.97
CA TYR A 123 1.35 17.48 -10.86
C TYR A 123 2.75 17.68 -10.26
N PRO A 124 3.74 18.18 -11.04
CA PRO A 124 5.12 18.35 -10.58
C PRO A 124 5.23 19.29 -9.37
N GLU A 125 4.34 20.27 -9.24
CA GLU A 125 4.26 21.21 -8.12
C GLU A 125 4.13 20.52 -6.76
N LEU A 126 3.48 19.33 -6.72
CA LEU A 126 3.32 18.53 -5.50
C LEU A 126 4.59 17.74 -5.13
N PHE A 127 5.63 17.72 -5.98
CA PHE A 127 6.76 16.79 -5.80
C PHE A 127 8.15 17.39 -6.04
N GLU A 128 8.32 18.41 -6.88
CA GLU A 128 9.64 18.92 -7.28
C GLU A 128 10.26 19.88 -6.26
N ASN A 129 9.44 20.65 -5.52
CA ASN A 129 9.90 21.61 -4.52
C ASN A 129 9.50 21.25 -3.08
N LEU A 130 9.25 19.95 -2.83
CA LEU A 130 8.81 19.46 -1.54
C LEU A 130 9.98 19.47 -0.54
N THR A 131 10.03 20.45 0.36
CA THR A 131 11.03 20.50 1.43
C THR A 131 10.50 19.88 2.72
N PRO A 132 11.34 19.19 3.52
CA PRO A 132 10.91 18.65 4.82
C PRO A 132 10.35 19.72 5.77
N GLU A 133 10.81 20.96 5.64
CA GLU A 133 10.37 22.08 6.47
C GLU A 133 8.97 22.57 6.09
N ALA A 134 8.70 22.76 4.79
CA ALA A 134 7.37 23.13 4.31
C ALA A 134 6.32 22.04 4.63
N VAL A 135 6.67 20.76 4.46
CA VAL A 135 5.77 19.66 4.81
C VAL A 135 5.54 19.59 6.32
N ARG A 136 6.57 19.86 7.13
CA ARG A 136 6.45 19.87 8.59
C ARG A 136 5.45 20.92 9.04
N SER A 137 5.51 22.15 8.53
CA SER A 137 4.59 23.22 8.95
C SER A 137 3.13 22.83 8.69
N THR A 138 2.83 22.28 7.52
CA THR A 138 1.47 21.87 7.15
C THR A 138 0.96 20.71 8.03
N VAL A 139 1.82 19.72 8.30
CA VAL A 139 1.50 18.59 9.19
C VAL A 139 1.32 19.04 10.64
N GLU A 140 2.17 19.94 11.15
CA GLU A 140 2.06 20.50 12.51
C GLU A 140 0.82 21.39 12.67
N ALA A 141 0.37 22.05 11.61
CA ALA A 141 -0.90 22.75 11.56
C ALA A 141 -2.13 21.81 11.54
N GLY A 142 -1.92 20.50 11.36
CA GLY A 142 -2.97 19.49 11.44
C GLY A 142 -3.65 19.14 10.11
N TYR A 143 -3.02 19.47 8.97
CA TYR A 143 -3.57 19.23 7.64
C TYR A 143 -2.67 18.26 6.84
N PRO A 144 -3.09 16.99 6.67
CA PRO A 144 -4.07 16.27 7.48
C PRO A 144 -3.51 15.84 8.84
N GLY A 145 -4.40 15.68 9.81
CA GLY A 145 -4.10 15.02 11.08
C GLY A 145 -4.02 13.50 10.90
N ILE A 146 -3.20 12.84 11.72
CA ILE A 146 -3.05 11.38 11.71
C ILE A 146 -3.26 10.87 13.12
N LEU A 147 -4.23 9.97 13.32
CA LEU A 147 -4.39 9.32 14.62
C LEU A 147 -3.15 8.47 14.95
N THR A 148 -2.68 8.57 16.18
CA THR A 148 -1.52 7.80 16.68
C THR A 148 -1.83 6.30 16.81
N SER A 149 -3.11 5.96 16.93
CA SER A 149 -3.61 4.59 16.99
C SER A 149 -4.33 4.21 15.70
N ARG A 150 -4.20 2.93 15.33
CA ARG A 150 -5.00 2.32 14.27
C ARG A 150 -6.43 2.10 14.74
N ASP A 151 -7.35 1.97 13.81
CA ASP A 151 -8.71 1.52 14.14
C ASP A 151 -8.78 0.00 14.38
N LYS A 152 -9.98 -0.53 14.68
CA LYS A 152 -10.18 -1.96 14.95
C LYS A 152 -9.83 -2.88 13.77
N TYR A 153 -9.65 -2.34 12.56
CA TYR A 153 -9.25 -3.09 11.36
C TYR A 153 -7.76 -2.92 11.03
N GLY A 154 -7.00 -2.18 11.84
CA GLY A 154 -5.58 -1.94 11.61
C GLY A 154 -5.27 -0.83 10.60
N ARG A 155 -6.27 -0.01 10.25
CA ARG A 155 -6.12 1.08 9.28
C ARG A 155 -5.51 2.32 9.94
N VAL A 156 -4.70 3.06 9.18
CA VAL A 156 -4.31 4.42 9.55
C VAL A 156 -5.53 5.31 9.32
N VAL A 157 -5.87 6.14 10.31
CA VAL A 157 -7.00 7.07 10.22
C VAL A 157 -6.45 8.47 10.00
N LEU A 158 -6.73 9.01 8.83
CA LEU A 158 -6.47 10.41 8.49
C LEU A 158 -7.67 11.26 8.91
N LEU A 159 -7.39 12.44 9.44
CA LEU A 159 -8.37 13.43 9.87
C LEU A 159 -8.15 14.70 9.08
N PHE A 160 -9.23 15.32 8.64
CA PHE A 160 -9.22 16.65 8.06
C PHE A 160 -10.38 17.42 8.69
N ASN A 161 -10.07 18.46 9.45
CA ASN A 161 -11.09 19.35 10.01
C ASN A 161 -11.10 20.63 9.19
N ILE A 162 -12.17 20.89 8.46
CA ILE A 162 -12.30 22.10 7.64
C ILE A 162 -12.62 23.35 8.47
N GLU A 163 -13.06 23.18 9.72
CA GLU A 163 -13.35 24.30 10.60
C GLU A 163 -12.07 25.06 10.93
N GLY A 164 -12.02 26.34 10.54
CA GLY A 164 -10.85 27.20 10.77
C GLY A 164 -9.71 27.00 9.78
N TRP A 165 -9.91 26.25 8.68
CA TRP A 165 -8.93 26.18 7.60
C TRP A 165 -8.92 27.49 6.80
N ASP A 166 -7.76 28.14 6.76
CA ASP A 166 -7.48 29.30 5.91
C ASP A 166 -6.69 28.85 4.67
N TYR A 167 -7.34 28.94 3.50
CA TYR A 167 -6.75 28.50 2.23
C TYR A 167 -5.71 29.50 1.69
N GLU A 168 -5.63 30.71 2.25
CA GLU A 168 -4.59 31.70 1.92
C GLU A 168 -3.30 31.43 2.71
N GLU A 169 -3.39 30.75 3.87
CA GLU A 169 -2.23 30.35 4.68
C GLU A 169 -1.73 28.94 4.35
N ILE A 170 -2.65 27.98 4.14
CA ILE A 170 -2.34 26.60 3.75
C ILE A 170 -3.18 26.26 2.54
N THR A 171 -2.54 26.20 1.38
CA THR A 171 -3.22 25.92 0.12
C THR A 171 -3.70 24.47 0.04
N PHE A 172 -4.56 24.15 -0.92
CA PHE A 172 -5.00 22.76 -1.12
C PHE A 172 -3.88 21.84 -1.64
N ASP A 173 -2.83 22.42 -2.23
CA ASP A 173 -1.69 21.69 -2.77
C ASP A 173 -0.68 21.29 -1.66
N GLU A 174 -0.73 21.96 -0.50
CA GLU A 174 0.12 21.71 0.68
C GLU A 174 -0.49 20.67 1.62
#